data_AF-A0A6N2CFU7-F1
#
_entry.id   AF-A0A6N2CFU7-F1
#
_cell.length_a   1.000
_cell.length_b   1.000
_cell.length_c   1.000
_cell.angle_alpha   90.00
_cell.angle_beta   90.00
_cell.angle_gamma   90.00
#
_symmetry.space_group_name_H-M   'P 1'
#
loop_
_entity.id
_entity.type
_entity.pdbx_description
1 polymer ?
#
loop_
_entity_poly.entity_id
_entity_poly.type
_entity_poly.pdbx_seq_one_letter_code
_entity_poly.pdbx_strand_id
1 'polypeptide(L)'
;MIRIETENDWLLLGHKAHAALAGDFARHWKNQDFLPPDPFCHILDAVARHDDSWEPRDAQPQLTPEGHPSAFSKELVGSYDAFEDIDLADYLAVRAAAT
;
A
#
# COMPACT_ATOMS: atom_id res chain seq x y z
N MET A 1 -0.53 -5.15 0.83
CA MET A 1 -0.57 -6.39 0.05
C MET A 1 -1.69 -6.25 -0.96
N ILE A 2 -1.42 -6.50 -2.25
CA ILE A 2 -2.47 -6.57 -3.27
C ILE A 2 -3.06 -7.98 -3.27
N ARG A 3 -4.38 -8.08 -3.29
CA ARG A 3 -5.12 -9.34 -3.30
C ARG A 3 -6.12 -9.31 -4.43
N ILE A 4 -6.10 -10.32 -5.28
CA ILE A 4 -7.04 -10.48 -6.37
C ILE A 4 -7.69 -11.84 -6.21
N GLU A 5 -8.99 -11.83 -5.95
CA GLU A 5 -9.82 -13.03 -5.94
C GLU A 5 -10.17 -13.42 -7.37
N THR A 6 -10.08 -14.70 -7.67
CA THR A 6 -10.59 -15.31 -8.89
C THR A 6 -11.68 -16.32 -8.52
N GLU A 7 -12.31 -16.97 -9.50
CA GLU A 7 -13.40 -17.92 -9.23
C GLU A 7 -13.00 -19.05 -8.27
N ASN A 8 -11.73 -19.52 -8.33
CA ASN A 8 -11.27 -20.66 -7.55
C ASN A 8 -10.00 -20.41 -6.74
N ASP A 9 -9.31 -19.30 -6.99
CA ASP A 9 -7.97 -19.04 -6.48
C ASP A 9 -7.79 -17.58 -6.02
N TRP A 10 -6.69 -17.34 -5.32
CA TRP A 10 -6.25 -16.00 -4.93
C TRP A 10 -4.86 -15.70 -5.47
N LEU A 11 -4.69 -14.53 -6.05
CA LEU A 11 -3.38 -13.95 -6.30
C LEU A 11 -3.03 -13.01 -5.15
N LEU A 12 -1.91 -13.27 -4.48
CA LEU A 12 -1.39 -12.47 -3.38
C LEU A 12 -0.04 -11.88 -3.77
N LEU A 13 0.06 -10.56 -3.76
CA LEU A 13 1.31 -9.82 -3.95
C LEU A 13 1.69 -9.14 -2.63
N GLY A 14 2.74 -9.67 -1.99
CA GLY A 14 3.30 -9.12 -0.77
C GLY A 14 3.70 -7.64 -0.92
N HIS A 15 3.76 -6.92 0.19
CA HIS A 15 4.05 -5.49 0.27
C HIS A 15 5.38 -5.14 -0.38
N LYS A 16 6.43 -5.92 -0.09
CA LYS A 16 7.74 -5.74 -0.70
C LYS A 16 7.72 -5.89 -2.23
N ALA A 17 6.96 -6.85 -2.74
CA ALA A 17 6.80 -7.04 -4.19
C ALA A 17 6.00 -5.88 -4.82
N HIS A 18 4.97 -5.38 -4.13
CA HIS A 18 4.25 -4.18 -4.52
C HIS A 18 5.16 -2.94 -4.58
N ALA A 19 6.00 -2.73 -3.57
CA ALA A 19 6.97 -1.64 -3.55
C ALA A 19 7.95 -1.71 -4.71
N ALA A 20 8.50 -2.90 -4.98
CA ALA A 20 9.39 -3.10 -6.11
C ALA A 20 8.72 -2.73 -7.44
N LEU A 21 7.47 -3.17 -7.66
CA LEU A 21 6.68 -2.81 -8.84
C LEU A 21 6.41 -1.30 -8.95
N ALA A 22 6.09 -0.64 -7.82
CA ALA A 22 5.94 0.81 -7.79
C ALA A 22 7.25 1.52 -8.19
N GLY A 23 8.39 1.00 -7.74
CA GLY A 23 9.72 1.46 -8.16
C GLY A 23 9.95 1.33 -9.66
N ASP A 24 9.51 0.21 -10.27
CA ASP A 24 9.59 0.01 -11.72
C ASP A 24 8.79 1.06 -12.49
N PHE A 25 7.58 1.39 -12.04
CA PHE A 25 6.79 2.49 -12.63
C PHE A 25 7.47 3.85 -12.43
N ALA A 26 8.02 4.11 -11.24
CA ALA A 26 8.67 5.37 -10.92
C ALA A 26 9.90 5.66 -11.79
N ARG A 27 10.61 4.62 -12.27
CA ARG A 27 11.71 4.79 -13.23
C ARG A 27 11.28 5.48 -14.52
N HIS A 28 9.99 5.41 -14.87
CA HIS A 28 9.43 6.07 -16.04
C HIS A 28 9.00 7.52 -15.79
N TRP A 29 8.97 8.04 -14.56
CA TRP A 29 8.57 9.43 -14.27
C TRP A 29 9.51 10.50 -14.85
N LYS A 30 10.67 10.13 -15.39
CA LYS A 30 11.56 11.03 -16.12
C LYS A 30 11.24 10.97 -17.62
N ASN A 31 10.12 11.54 -18.04
CA ASN A 31 9.65 11.47 -19.42
C ASN A 31 9.12 12.84 -19.94
N GLN A 32 8.41 12.85 -21.07
CA GLN A 32 7.90 14.10 -21.67
C GLN A 32 6.72 14.69 -20.88
N ASP A 33 5.94 13.84 -20.21
CA ASP A 33 4.72 14.20 -19.49
C ASP A 33 5.00 14.45 -18.00
N PHE A 34 6.05 13.84 -17.45
CA PHE A 34 6.40 13.92 -16.03
C PHE A 34 7.84 14.38 -15.83
N LEU A 35 8.02 15.38 -14.96
CA LEU A 35 9.34 15.81 -14.51
C LEU A 35 9.86 14.83 -13.45
N PRO A 36 11.17 14.51 -13.46
CA PRO A 36 11.75 13.69 -12.42
C PRO A 36 11.71 14.44 -11.08
N PRO A 37 11.35 13.78 -9.98
CA PRO A 37 11.52 14.36 -8.66
C PRO A 37 13.02 14.51 -8.31
N ASP A 38 13.34 15.40 -7.37
CA ASP A 38 14.71 15.70 -6.94
C ASP A 38 14.85 15.47 -5.43
N PRO A 39 15.77 14.60 -4.95
CA PRO A 39 16.76 13.80 -5.70
C PRO A 39 16.19 12.51 -6.30
N PHE A 40 16.30 12.38 -7.63
CA PHE A 40 15.66 11.28 -8.38
C PHE A 40 16.08 9.89 -7.90
N CYS A 41 17.38 9.64 -7.71
CA CYS A 41 17.87 8.33 -7.32
C CYS A 41 17.40 7.90 -5.93
N HIS A 42 17.37 8.80 -4.94
CA HIS A 42 16.92 8.46 -3.60
C HIS A 42 15.41 8.29 -3.55
N ILE A 43 14.67 9.07 -4.34
CA ILE A 43 13.21 8.93 -4.41
C ILE A 43 12.83 7.61 -5.07
N LEU A 44 13.54 7.19 -6.13
CA LEU A 44 13.36 5.86 -6.70
C LEU A 44 13.64 4.75 -5.69
N ASP A 45 14.71 4.89 -4.87
CA ASP A 45 15.03 3.90 -3.84
C ASP A 45 13.96 3.85 -2.75
N ALA A 46 13.50 5.02 -2.29
CA ALA A 46 12.41 5.12 -1.31
C ALA A 46 11.12 4.49 -1.84
N VAL A 47 10.72 4.77 -3.08
CA VAL A 47 9.53 4.18 -3.70
C VAL A 47 9.67 2.66 -3.83
N ALA A 48 10.84 2.17 -4.26
CA ALA A 48 11.05 0.74 -4.46
C ALA A 48 11.06 -0.09 -3.16
N ARG A 49 11.26 0.56 -2.00
CA ARG A 49 11.47 -0.09 -0.69
C ARG A 49 10.55 0.38 0.41
N HIS A 50 9.57 1.24 0.10
CA HIS A 50 8.73 1.90 1.11
C HIS A 50 8.04 0.93 2.07
N ASP A 51 7.87 -0.32 1.63
CA ASP A 51 7.13 -1.37 2.31
C ASP A 51 8.01 -2.59 2.69
N ASP A 52 9.35 -2.47 2.62
CA ASP A 52 10.27 -3.58 2.95
C ASP A 52 10.06 -4.15 4.37
N SER A 53 9.67 -3.30 5.33
CA SER A 53 9.46 -3.67 6.73
C SER A 53 8.25 -4.58 6.96
N TRP A 54 7.40 -4.77 5.95
CA TRP A 54 6.25 -5.68 6.01
C TRP A 54 6.60 -7.15 5.75
N GLU A 55 7.82 -7.45 5.29
CA GLU A 55 8.25 -8.82 4.96
C GLU A 55 8.00 -9.84 6.09
N PRO A 56 8.27 -9.55 7.38
CA PRO A 56 7.94 -10.47 8.47
C PRO A 56 6.44 -10.71 8.65
N ARG A 57 5.60 -9.69 8.38
CA ARG A 57 4.15 -9.79 8.49
C ARG A 57 3.57 -10.56 7.30
N ASP A 58 4.10 -10.35 6.10
CA ASP A 58 3.71 -11.11 4.90
C ASP A 58 4.04 -12.60 5.01
N ALA A 59 5.12 -12.95 5.71
CA ALA A 59 5.49 -14.34 5.98
C ALA A 59 4.57 -15.04 6.99
N GLN A 60 3.76 -14.28 7.75
CA GLN A 60 2.85 -14.79 8.76
C GLN A 60 1.47 -14.12 8.63
N PRO A 61 0.73 -14.39 7.52
CA PRO A 61 -0.60 -13.84 7.34
C PRO A 61 -1.54 -14.36 8.44
N GLN A 62 -2.34 -13.47 8.99
CA GLN A 62 -3.32 -13.79 10.03
C GLN A 62 -4.74 -13.68 9.46
N LEU A 63 -5.74 -14.14 10.21
CA LEU A 63 -7.16 -13.89 9.90
C LEU A 63 -7.75 -12.93 10.96
N THR A 64 -8.80 -12.18 10.59
CA THR A 64 -9.66 -11.48 11.56
C THR A 64 -10.50 -12.49 12.36
N PRO A 65 -11.14 -12.10 13.48
CA PRO A 65 -12.05 -12.98 14.21
C PRO A 65 -13.19 -13.57 13.35
N GLU A 66 -13.60 -12.85 12.31
CA GLU A 66 -14.63 -13.23 11.33
C GLU A 66 -14.08 -14.17 10.24
N GLY A 67 -12.78 -14.46 10.26
CA GLY A 67 -12.13 -15.41 9.35
C GLY A 67 -11.62 -14.79 8.04
N HIS A 68 -11.59 -13.47 7.90
CA HIS A 68 -11.09 -12.79 6.70
C HIS A 68 -9.57 -12.58 6.77
N PRO A 69 -8.82 -12.57 5.64
CA PRO A 69 -7.39 -12.27 5.65
C PRO A 69 -7.04 -10.91 6.30
N SER A 70 -6.21 -10.96 7.34
CA SER A 70 -5.73 -9.83 8.14
C SER A 70 -4.46 -9.21 7.54
N ALA A 71 -4.69 -8.30 6.60
CA ALA A 71 -3.79 -7.26 6.11
C ALA A 71 -4.63 -6.47 5.10
N PHE A 72 -4.92 -5.21 5.38
CA PHE A 72 -5.91 -4.38 4.68
C PHE A 72 -7.34 -4.96 4.71
N SER A 73 -7.87 -5.30 5.89
CA SER A 73 -9.34 -5.25 6.06
C SER A 73 -9.75 -3.77 6.13
N LYS A 74 -10.97 -3.44 5.72
CA LYS A 74 -11.58 -2.11 5.99
C LYS A 74 -11.44 -1.68 7.45
N GLU A 75 -11.29 -2.65 8.35
CA GLU A 75 -11.16 -2.43 9.80
C GLU A 75 -9.75 -2.09 10.25
N LEU A 76 -8.69 -2.66 9.65
CA LEU A 76 -7.31 -2.45 10.11
C LEU A 76 -6.69 -1.13 9.60
N VAL A 77 -7.24 -0.56 8.53
CA VAL A 77 -6.78 0.71 7.95
C VAL A 77 -7.73 1.87 8.31
N GLY A 78 -8.79 1.59 9.09
CA GLY A 78 -9.90 2.54 9.23
C GLY A 78 -10.50 2.88 7.86
N SER A 79 -11.40 3.87 7.80
CA SER A 79 -11.93 4.38 6.53
C SER A 79 -10.91 5.20 5.73
N TYR A 80 -9.62 4.88 5.83
CA TYR A 80 -8.54 5.56 5.15
C TYR A 80 -7.80 4.53 4.31
N ASP A 81 -7.58 4.87 3.05
CA ASP A 81 -6.60 4.23 2.17
C ASP A 81 -6.97 2.89 1.50
N ALA A 82 -8.16 2.83 0.93
CA ALA A 82 -8.13 2.82 -0.54
C ALA A 82 -8.23 4.29 -0.96
N PHE A 83 -7.16 4.88 -1.50
CA PHE A 83 -7.07 6.29 -1.94
C PHE A 83 -8.15 6.70 -2.96
N GLU A 84 -9.04 5.79 -3.33
CA GLU A 84 -10.13 5.97 -4.26
C GLU A 84 -11.37 6.61 -3.59
N ASP A 85 -11.55 6.46 -2.27
CA ASP A 85 -12.79 6.87 -1.56
C ASP A 85 -12.55 7.47 -0.13
N ILE A 86 -11.62 8.42 0.04
CA ILE A 86 -11.46 9.09 1.34
C ILE A 86 -12.52 10.18 1.54
N ASP A 87 -13.35 10.06 2.58
CA ASP A 87 -14.10 11.21 3.13
C ASP A 87 -13.16 12.02 4.04
N LEU A 88 -12.81 13.22 3.56
CA LEU A 88 -11.86 14.11 4.20
C LEU A 88 -12.35 14.62 5.57
N ALA A 89 -13.66 14.75 5.79
CA ALA A 89 -14.19 15.26 7.05
C ALA A 89 -14.00 14.24 8.18
N ASP A 90 -14.27 12.97 7.90
CA ASP A 90 -14.07 11.89 8.85
C ASP A 90 -12.59 11.73 9.20
N TYR A 91 -11.69 11.84 8.19
CA TYR A 91 -10.23 11.82 8.41
C TYR A 91 -9.75 12.83 9.45
N LEU A 92 -10.21 14.06 9.31
CA LEU A 92 -9.79 15.14 10.19
C LEU A 92 -10.34 14.95 11.61
N ALA A 93 -11.54 14.36 11.77
CA ALA A 93 -12.13 14.08 13.07
C ALA A 93 -11.35 13.01 13.86
N VAL A 94 -10.97 11.90 13.23
CA VAL A 94 -10.15 10.86 13.88
C VAL A 94 -8.79 11.41 14.28
N ARG A 95 -8.16 12.22 13.43
CA ARG A 95 -6.86 12.83 13.73
C ARG A 95 -6.93 13.82 14.89
N ALA A 96 -8.00 14.61 14.99
CA ALA A 96 -8.19 15.57 16.08
C ALA A 96 -8.42 14.88 17.45
N ALA A 97 -8.97 13.67 17.45
CA ALA A 97 -9.18 12.89 18.68
C ALA A 97 -7.94 12.12 19.16
N ALA A 98 -6.89 12.05 18.33
CA ALA A 98 -5.63 11.37 18.65
C ALA A 98 -4.58 12.27 19.33
N THR A 99 -4.96 13.50 19.71
CA THR A 99 -4.17 14.48 20.48
C THR A 99 -4.88 14.85 21.78
#